data_AF-A0A8J5KLB5-F1
#
_entry.id   AF-A0A8J5KLB5-F1
#
_cell.length_a   1.000
_cell.length_b   1.000
_cell.length_c   1.000
_cell.angle_alpha   90.00
_cell.angle_beta   90.00
_cell.angle_gamma   90.00
#
_symmetry.space_group_name_H-M   'P 1'
#
loop_
_entity.id
_entity.type
_entity.pdbx_description
1 polymer ?
#
loop_
_entity_poly.entity_id
_entity_poly.type
_entity_poly.pdbx_seq_one_letter_code
_entity_poly.pdbx_strand_id
1 'polypeptide(L)'
;MFPLRRAIKHVPALCRGFKTSIPRQGGGTWTYRTSPEAPEKVTLLKAEVLGGFMWWWILYHVFTEPEHLTGEFPFPDPSKWTNSELGIPADDED
;
A
#
# COMPACT_ATOMS: atom_id res chain seq x y z
N MET A 1 35.73 -0.26 48.97
CA MET A 1 34.41 0.37 49.22
C MET A 1 33.65 0.43 47.89
N PHE A 2 32.88 -0.62 47.58
CA PHE A 2 32.19 -0.79 46.28
C PHE A 2 30.80 -0.14 46.31
N PRO A 3 30.34 0.52 45.23
CA PRO A 3 29.17 1.40 45.27
C PRO A 3 27.84 0.61 45.22
N LEU A 4 27.04 0.77 46.28
CA LEU A 4 25.68 0.24 46.50
C LEU A 4 24.60 0.76 45.51
N ARG A 5 24.97 1.35 44.38
CA ARG A 5 24.03 2.02 43.46
C ARG A 5 23.52 1.15 42.29
N ARG A 6 23.88 -0.14 42.22
CA ARG A 6 23.47 -1.03 41.11
C ARG A 6 22.34 -2.03 41.44
N ALA A 7 21.84 -2.06 42.67
CA ALA A 7 20.86 -3.08 43.10
C ALA A 7 19.38 -2.69 42.87
N ILE A 8 19.07 -1.46 42.43
CA ILE A 8 17.68 -0.97 42.33
C ILE A 8 16.96 -1.46 41.06
N LYS A 9 17.68 -2.03 40.08
CA LYS A 9 17.09 -2.45 38.80
C LYS A 9 16.28 -3.76 38.84
N HIS A 10 16.27 -4.48 39.97
CA HIS A 10 15.67 -5.82 40.05
C HIS A 10 14.37 -5.90 40.87
N VAL A 11 13.81 -4.77 41.31
CA VAL A 11 12.52 -4.76 42.01
C VAL A 11 11.45 -4.10 41.13
N PRO A 12 10.81 -4.84 40.20
CA PRO A 12 9.77 -4.28 39.32
C PRO A 12 8.52 -3.82 40.09
N ALA A 13 8.42 -4.16 41.37
CA ALA A 13 7.30 -3.79 42.24
C ALA A 13 7.36 -2.32 42.72
N LEU A 14 8.55 -1.73 42.85
CA LEU A 14 8.70 -0.40 43.45
C LEU A 14 8.48 0.76 42.46
N CYS A 15 8.44 0.47 41.15
CA CYS A 15 8.28 1.47 40.08
C CYS A 15 6.96 1.31 39.27
N ARG A 16 6.01 0.49 39.74
CA ARG A 16 4.68 0.45 39.10
C ARG A 16 3.88 1.67 39.53
N GLY A 17 3.95 2.72 38.72
CA GLY A 17 2.98 3.82 38.77
C GLY A 17 1.56 3.26 38.78
N PHE A 18 0.72 3.85 39.63
CA PHE A 18 -0.68 3.47 39.79
C PHE A 18 -1.44 3.80 38.48
N LYS A 19 -1.52 2.81 37.58
CA LYS A 19 -2.30 2.94 36.33
C LYS A 19 -3.76 2.63 36.64
N THR A 20 -4.58 3.66 36.78
CA THR A 20 -6.01 3.56 37.18
C THR A 20 -6.96 3.07 36.08
N SER A 21 -6.48 2.77 34.89
CA SER A 21 -7.36 2.28 33.82
C SER A 21 -6.65 1.23 33.00
N ILE A 22 -6.66 0.00 33.49
CA ILE A 22 -6.49 -1.17 32.62
C ILE A 22 -7.87 -1.37 31.97
N PRO A 23 -8.04 -1.15 30.65
CA PRO A 23 -9.32 -1.42 30.00
C PRO A 23 -9.63 -2.91 30.17
N ARG A 24 -10.75 -3.20 30.83
CA ARG A 24 -11.07 -4.55 31.32
C ARG A 24 -11.46 -5.51 30.19
N GLN A 25 -11.67 -5.04 28.95
CA GLN A 25 -11.84 -5.82 27.72
C GLN A 25 -12.01 -4.88 26.51
N GLY A 26 -11.37 -5.20 25.37
CA GLY A 26 -11.84 -4.85 24.02
C GLY A 26 -11.90 -3.38 23.55
N GLY A 27 -11.61 -2.39 24.40
CA GLY A 27 -11.59 -0.98 23.98
C GLY A 27 -10.22 -0.55 23.49
N GLY A 28 -10.09 -0.17 22.21
CA GLY A 28 -8.86 0.41 21.66
C GLY A 28 -8.47 1.71 22.40
N THR A 29 -7.17 2.04 22.37
CA THR A 29 -6.67 3.30 22.91
C THR A 29 -7.29 4.47 22.15
N TRP A 30 -8.22 5.20 22.78
CA TRP A 30 -8.82 6.40 22.20
C TRP A 30 -7.89 7.60 22.40
N THR A 31 -7.59 8.31 21.32
CA THR A 31 -6.77 9.52 21.34
C THR A 31 -7.55 10.69 20.72
N TYR A 32 -7.49 11.88 21.33
CA TYR A 32 -8.11 13.11 20.81
C TYR A 32 -7.05 14.19 20.56
N ARG A 33 -7.05 14.79 19.36
CA ARG A 33 -6.10 15.84 18.92
C ARG A 33 -4.61 15.49 19.11
N THR A 34 -4.30 14.20 19.17
CA THR A 34 -2.94 13.66 19.22
C THR A 34 -2.86 12.45 18.31
N SER A 35 -1.63 12.11 17.89
CA SER A 35 -1.39 10.88 17.15
C SER A 35 -1.88 9.68 17.97
N PRO A 36 -2.57 8.70 17.34
CA PRO A 36 -2.92 7.45 17.99
C PRO A 36 -1.67 6.72 18.45
N GLU A 37 -1.85 5.81 19.42
CA GLU A 37 -0.80 4.89 19.83
C GLU A 37 -0.28 4.11 18.62
N ALA A 38 1.03 3.90 18.56
CA ALA A 38 1.62 3.15 17.46
C ALA A 38 0.93 1.79 17.33
N PRO A 39 0.49 1.40 16.13
CA PRO A 39 -0.14 0.12 15.92
C PRO A 39 0.82 -1.01 16.30
N GLU A 40 0.25 -2.18 16.61
CA GLU A 40 1.05 -3.36 16.92
C GLU A 40 2.06 -3.63 15.79
N LYS A 41 3.30 -3.99 16.16
CA LYS A 41 4.38 -4.23 15.18
C LYS A 41 4.01 -5.27 14.13
N VAL A 42 3.21 -6.26 14.51
CA VAL A 42 2.71 -7.28 13.57
C VAL A 42 1.75 -6.70 12.53
N THR A 43 0.97 -5.69 12.90
CA THR A 43 0.04 -4.99 12.00
C THR A 43 0.82 -4.16 10.99
N LEU A 44 1.87 -3.46 11.43
CA LEU A 44 2.78 -2.74 10.53
C LEU A 44 3.48 -3.70 9.55
N LEU A 45 4.05 -4.79 10.05
CA LEU A 45 4.70 -5.79 9.21
C LEU A 45 3.74 -6.39 8.16
N LYS A 46 2.50 -6.70 8.57
CA LYS A 46 1.47 -7.18 7.64
C LYS A 46 1.15 -6.15 6.57
N ALA A 47 1.03 -4.87 6.93
CA ALA A 47 0.78 -3.80 5.98
C ALA A 47 1.94 -3.65 4.97
N GLU A 48 3.18 -3.72 5.43
CA GLU A 48 4.37 -3.65 4.59
C GLU A 48 4.48 -4.85 3.63
N VAL A 49 4.25 -6.08 4.14
CA VAL A 49 4.28 -7.30 3.32
C VAL A 49 3.19 -7.28 2.26
N LEU A 50 1.97 -6.87 2.61
CA LEU A 50 0.86 -6.79 1.66
C LEU A 50 1.13 -5.71 0.59
N GLY A 51 1.63 -4.55 1.00
CA GLY A 51 2.01 -3.47 0.08
C GLY A 51 3.16 -3.87 -0.84
N GLY A 52 4.18 -4.57 -0.32
CA GLY A 52 5.28 -5.10 -1.11
C GLY A 52 4.82 -6.18 -2.09
N PHE A 53 3.94 -7.07 -1.67
CA PHE A 53 3.37 -8.10 -2.54
C PHE A 53 2.53 -7.50 -3.67
N MET A 54 1.72 -6.48 -3.38
CA MET A 54 0.94 -5.76 -4.39
C MET A 54 1.86 -5.15 -5.46
N TRP A 55 2.91 -4.44 -5.06
CA TRP A 55 3.84 -3.83 -6.03
C TRP A 55 4.66 -4.86 -6.80
N TRP A 56 5.12 -5.92 -6.13
CA TRP A 56 5.78 -7.03 -6.80
C TRP A 56 4.88 -7.65 -7.87
N TRP A 57 3.61 -7.89 -7.57
CA TRP A 57 2.63 -8.44 -8.52
C TRP A 57 2.43 -7.54 -9.74
N ILE A 58 2.24 -6.24 -9.52
CA ILE A 58 2.07 -5.26 -10.62
C ILE A 58 3.31 -5.26 -11.51
N LEU A 59 4.50 -5.13 -10.93
CA LEU A 59 5.75 -5.05 -11.69
C LEU A 59 6.05 -6.37 -12.43
N TYR A 60 5.71 -7.51 -11.82
CA TYR A 60 5.84 -8.81 -12.46
C TYR A 60 4.96 -8.90 -13.71
N HIS A 61 3.66 -8.56 -13.61
CA HIS A 61 2.75 -8.61 -14.75
C HIS A 61 3.06 -7.58 -15.83
N VAL A 62 3.56 -6.40 -15.47
CA VAL A 62 4.05 -5.42 -16.46
C VAL A 62 5.20 -6.00 -17.28
N PHE A 63 6.06 -6.81 -16.68
CA PHE A 63 7.20 -7.43 -17.38
C PHE A 63 6.81 -8.67 -18.19
N THR A 64 5.97 -9.56 -17.65
CA THR A 64 5.61 -10.81 -18.32
C THR A 64 4.53 -10.63 -19.38
N GLU A 65 3.61 -9.70 -19.18
CA GLU A 65 2.41 -9.49 -20.01
C GLU A 65 2.19 -7.99 -20.29
N PRO A 66 3.14 -7.32 -20.98
CA PRO A 66 3.05 -5.87 -21.26
C PRO A 66 1.88 -5.53 -22.20
N GLU A 67 1.32 -6.52 -22.89
CA GLU A 67 0.27 -6.40 -23.91
C GLU A 67 -1.01 -5.77 -23.34
N HIS A 68 -1.31 -6.01 -22.06
CA HIS A 68 -2.45 -5.40 -21.37
C HIS A 68 -2.29 -3.89 -21.17
N LEU A 69 -1.05 -3.38 -21.18
CA LEU A 69 -0.76 -1.95 -21.00
C LEU A 69 -0.63 -1.23 -22.33
N THR A 70 0.07 -1.82 -23.29
CA THR A 70 0.34 -1.17 -24.59
C THR A 70 -0.72 -1.45 -25.65
N GLY A 71 -1.64 -2.37 -25.37
CA GLY A 71 -2.63 -2.88 -26.33
C GLY A 71 -2.08 -4.05 -27.13
N GLU A 72 -2.91 -5.08 -27.31
CA GLU A 72 -2.57 -6.28 -28.08
C GLU A 72 -2.57 -6.03 -29.59
N PHE A 73 -3.40 -5.10 -30.07
CA PHE A 73 -3.62 -4.87 -31.49
C PHE A 73 -3.02 -3.53 -31.94
N PRO A 74 -2.32 -3.50 -33.09
CA PRO A 74 -1.87 -2.26 -33.67
C PRO A 74 -3.08 -1.41 -34.07
N PHE A 75 -3.07 -0.15 -33.66
CA PHE A 75 -4.14 0.77 -34.03
C PHE A 75 -4.09 1.05 -35.55
N PRO A 76 -5.17 0.80 -36.31
CA PRO A 76 -5.19 1.08 -37.73
C PRO A 76 -5.19 2.59 -37.97
N ASP A 77 -4.37 3.04 -38.92
CA ASP A 77 -4.31 4.45 -39.32
C ASP A 77 -5.46 4.73 -40.30
N PRO A 78 -6.46 5.57 -39.91
CA PRO A 78 -7.65 5.80 -40.72
C PRO A 78 -7.34 6.54 -42.03
N SER A 79 -6.21 7.24 -42.11
CA SER A 79 -5.81 7.98 -43.32
C SER A 79 -5.33 7.08 -44.47
N LYS A 80 -5.00 5.81 -44.17
CA LYS A 80 -4.53 4.84 -45.16
C LYS A 80 -5.66 4.09 -45.85
N TRP A 81 -6.89 4.22 -45.36
CA TRP A 81 -8.03 3.55 -45.98
C TRP A 81 -8.37 4.22 -47.31
N THR A 82 -8.64 3.41 -48.31
CA THR A 82 -8.90 3.92 -49.67
C THR A 82 -10.33 4.45 -49.77
N ASN A 83 -10.54 5.52 -50.55
CA ASN A 83 -11.88 6.10 -50.76
C ASN A 83 -12.87 5.06 -51.31
N SER A 84 -12.40 4.06 -52.06
CA SER A 84 -13.19 2.91 -52.52
C SER A 84 -13.70 2.01 -51.39
N GLU A 85 -12.90 1.78 -50.34
CA GLU A 85 -13.32 1.01 -49.16
C GLU A 85 -14.27 1.80 -48.27
N LEU A 86 -14.14 3.14 -48.26
CA LEU A 86 -15.02 4.05 -47.53
C LEU A 86 -16.32 4.38 -48.28
N GLY A 87 -16.44 3.97 -49.55
CA GLY A 87 -17.60 4.29 -50.38
C GLY A 87 -17.74 5.79 -50.68
N ILE A 88 -16.64 6.53 -50.68
CA ILE A 88 -16.62 7.95 -51.04
C ILE A 88 -16.54 8.03 -52.57
N PRO A 89 -17.58 8.53 -53.26
CA PRO A 89 -17.55 8.69 -54.71
C PRO A 89 -16.45 9.66 -55.13
N ALA A 90 -15.93 9.50 -56.35
CA ALA A 90 -14.98 10.45 -56.92
C ALA A 90 -15.75 11.71 -57.34
N ASP A 91 -15.16 12.90 -57.11
CA ASP A 91 -15.77 14.20 -57.44
C ASP A 91 -16.00 14.42 -58.96
N ASP A 92 -15.56 13.50 -59.82
CA ASP A 92 -15.69 13.57 -61.28
C ASP A 92 -16.96 12.88 -61.84
N GLU A 93 -17.83 12.32 -60.99
CA GLU A 93 -19.15 11.77 -61.37
C GLU A 93 -20.28 12.80 -61.16
N ASP A 94 -20.30 13.88 -61.96
CA ASP A 94 -21.43 14.81 -62.14
C ASP A 94 -21.97 14.79 -63.59
#